data_AF-A0A927NAP9-F1
#
_entry.id   AF-A0A927NAP9-F1
#
_cell.length_a   1.000
_cell.length_b   1.000
_cell.length_c   1.000
_cell.angle_alpha   90.00
_cell.angle_beta   90.00
_cell.angle_gamma   90.00
#
_symmetry.space_group_name_H-M   'P 1'
#
loop_
_entity.id
_entity.type
_entity.pdbx_description
1 polymer ?
#
loop_
_entity_poly.entity_id
_entity_poly.type
_entity_poly.pdbx_seq_one_letter_code
_entity_poly.pdbx_strand_id
1 'polypeptide(L)'
;MKYNFGDFLKQKRQEKKLTQKEIAKVLFVSESAVSKWEKNIAHPDITLLPKISEILGVTEHELITASIDEQSREEKVQAKKWRAFSLSWNLFFYIAYAIALIPCFICDLAINKGLTWFWIVLSALVLAFTFTNLPKLIKKHKLIFLPLAMFLSLCLLLGVCCIYTNGKWFWVASLSVLLGVVIVFAPIYITKYKVFAKIKKYNDFVSIGLDFAMLNLLLVAINLFTNSNNSTHDNWYIRIALPITLIVYVIINILICVKFLKVNKLLKTSIILFLINLFLYLPPMFIKVNNTFVQTDIIDDANITKANFAVWQEDIIDNNIHAIICVTLMTLAIIFLVVGLMRYLKMKRQNKA
;
A
#
# COMPACT_ATOMS: atom_id res chain seq x y z
N MET A 1 -43.24 -1.50 22.19
CA MET A 1 -44.05 -0.75 21.19
C MET A 1 -43.22 -0.62 19.92
N LYS A 2 -43.82 -0.72 18.72
CA LYS A 2 -43.13 -0.75 17.42
C LYS A 2 -43.33 0.58 16.68
N TYR A 3 -42.70 1.67 17.13
CA TYR A 3 -42.73 2.95 16.40
C TYR A 3 -41.31 3.46 16.18
N ASN A 4 -41.03 3.98 14.98
CA ASN A 4 -39.80 4.70 14.69
C ASN A 4 -39.85 6.09 15.33
N PHE A 5 -38.72 6.78 15.45
CA PHE A 5 -38.65 8.08 16.12
C PHE A 5 -39.61 9.10 15.50
N GLY A 6 -39.65 9.20 14.18
CA GLY A 6 -40.53 10.10 13.44
C GLY A 6 -42.02 9.72 13.54
N ASP A 7 -42.33 8.42 13.57
CA ASP A 7 -43.70 7.95 13.76
C ASP A 7 -44.19 8.24 15.18
N PHE A 8 -43.32 8.05 16.17
CA PHE A 8 -43.58 8.40 17.56
C PHE A 8 -43.81 9.90 17.73
N LEU A 9 -42.97 10.73 17.11
CA LEU A 9 -43.09 12.19 17.11
C LEU A 9 -44.41 12.64 16.49
N LYS A 10 -44.76 12.08 15.33
CA LYS A 10 -46.01 12.38 14.61
C LYS A 10 -47.24 11.93 15.39
N GLN A 11 -47.20 10.74 15.98
CA GLN A 11 -48.27 10.21 16.81
C GLN A 11 -48.52 11.14 18.00
N LYS A 12 -47.47 11.51 18.74
CA LYS A 12 -47.59 12.41 19.89
C LYS A 12 -48.07 13.80 19.53
N ARG A 13 -47.64 14.33 18.38
CA ARG A 13 -48.17 15.59 17.85
C ARG A 13 -49.67 15.50 17.56
N GLN A 14 -50.11 14.41 16.92
CA GLN A 14 -51.53 14.18 16.59
C GLN A 14 -52.40 13.97 17.84
N GLU A 15 -51.89 13.28 18.86
CA GLU A 15 -52.56 13.12 20.16
C GLU A 15 -52.83 14.47 20.83
N LYS A 16 -51.91 15.44 20.69
CA LYS A 16 -52.10 16.83 21.16
C LYS A 16 -52.81 17.76 20.17
N LYS A 17 -53.28 17.25 19.02
CA LYS A 17 -53.96 18.02 17.95
C LYS A 17 -53.14 19.21 17.42
N LEU A 18 -51.81 19.14 17.47
CA LEU A 18 -50.93 20.22 17.00
C LEU A 18 -50.60 20.07 15.51
N THR A 19 -50.43 21.17 14.79
CA THR A 19 -49.94 21.17 13.40
C THR A 19 -48.40 21.17 13.34
N GLN A 20 -47.81 20.74 12.21
CA GLN A 20 -46.34 20.81 12.03
C GLN A 20 -45.84 22.26 12.11
N LYS A 21 -46.63 23.19 11.55
CA LYS A 21 -46.39 24.64 11.61
C LYS A 21 -46.38 25.19 13.03
N GLU A 22 -47.27 24.71 13.90
CA GLU A 22 -47.31 25.11 15.32
C GLU A 22 -46.06 24.66 16.07
N ILE A 23 -45.66 23.39 15.94
CA ILE A 23 -44.44 22.88 16.57
C ILE A 23 -43.20 23.61 16.04
N ALA A 24 -43.13 23.85 14.72
CA ALA A 24 -42.04 24.59 14.10
C ALA A 24 -41.88 26.01 14.66
N LYS A 25 -43.02 26.70 14.88
CA LYS A 25 -43.04 28.05 15.44
C LYS A 25 -42.51 28.10 16.87
N VAL A 26 -42.89 27.15 17.74
CA VAL A 26 -42.45 27.11 19.14
C VAL A 26 -40.96 26.72 19.25
N LEU A 27 -40.49 25.84 18.37
CA LEU A 27 -39.10 25.39 18.35
C LEU A 27 -38.15 26.31 17.56
N PHE A 28 -38.67 27.37 16.92
CA PHE A 28 -37.92 28.27 16.05
C PHE A 28 -37.18 27.55 14.90
N VAL A 29 -37.83 26.56 14.31
CA VAL A 29 -37.32 25.80 13.15
C VAL A 29 -38.26 25.93 11.96
N SER A 30 -37.81 25.51 10.78
CA SER A 30 -38.71 25.45 9.61
C SER A 30 -39.72 24.32 9.73
N GLU A 31 -40.92 24.49 9.18
CA GLU A 31 -41.93 23.42 9.06
C GLU A 31 -41.37 22.21 8.27
N SER A 32 -40.50 22.48 7.28
CA SER A 32 -39.77 21.44 6.55
C SER A 32 -38.86 20.61 7.46
N ALA A 33 -38.24 21.20 8.48
CA ALA A 33 -37.42 20.46 9.45
C ALA A 33 -38.28 19.48 10.27
N VAL A 34 -39.42 19.93 10.80
CA VAL A 34 -40.38 19.07 11.52
C VAL A 34 -40.90 17.96 10.60
N SER A 35 -41.23 18.28 9.35
CA SER A 35 -41.62 17.26 8.36
C SER A 35 -40.51 16.25 8.08
N LYS A 36 -39.23 16.65 8.08
CA LYS A 36 -38.10 15.74 7.88
C LYS A 36 -37.91 14.83 9.10
N TRP A 37 -38.14 15.34 10.31
CA TRP A 37 -38.10 14.53 11.54
C TRP A 37 -39.21 13.48 11.56
N GLU A 38 -40.46 13.86 11.26
CA GLU A 38 -41.59 12.92 11.20
C GLU A 38 -41.45 11.87 10.08
N LYS A 39 -40.64 12.13 9.06
CA LYS A 39 -40.35 11.20 7.95
C LYS A 39 -39.08 10.35 8.18
N ASN A 40 -38.44 10.44 9.34
CA ASN A 40 -37.15 9.79 9.63
C ASN A 40 -36.01 10.18 8.66
N ILE A 41 -36.09 11.37 8.05
CA ILE A 41 -35.05 11.86 7.11
C ILE A 41 -33.92 12.57 7.87
N ALA A 42 -34.24 13.18 9.01
CA ALA A 42 -33.28 13.88 9.87
C ALA A 42 -33.71 13.73 11.33
N HIS A 43 -32.77 13.95 12.26
CA HIS A 43 -33.08 14.04 13.69
C HIS A 43 -33.00 15.50 14.15
N PRO A 44 -33.80 15.90 15.17
CA PRO A 44 -33.65 17.20 15.82
C PRO A 44 -32.29 17.28 16.52
N ASP A 45 -31.75 18.48 16.64
CA ASP A 45 -30.57 18.72 17.46
C ASP A 45 -30.86 18.34 18.93
N ILE A 46 -29.86 17.82 19.64
CA ILE A 46 -29.98 17.38 21.03
C ILE A 46 -30.45 18.53 21.94
N THR A 47 -30.11 19.76 21.58
CA THR A 47 -30.53 20.99 22.28
C THR A 47 -32.04 21.26 22.19
N LEU A 48 -32.73 20.68 21.20
CA LEU A 48 -34.18 20.84 20.98
C LEU A 48 -35.01 19.77 21.70
N LEU A 49 -34.39 18.66 22.13
CA LEU A 49 -35.10 17.55 22.78
C LEU A 49 -35.91 17.97 24.02
N PRO A 50 -35.40 18.79 24.96
CA PRO A 50 -36.15 19.21 26.15
C PRO A 50 -37.45 19.97 25.79
N LYS A 51 -37.36 20.86 24.80
CA LYS A 51 -38.52 21.62 24.31
C LYS A 51 -39.50 20.73 23.56
N ILE A 52 -39.00 19.78 22.77
CA ILE A 52 -39.85 18.80 22.08
C ILE A 52 -40.61 17.94 23.09
N SER A 53 -39.95 17.47 24.15
CA SER A 53 -40.59 16.68 25.22
C SER A 53 -41.66 17.47 25.96
N GLU A 54 -41.42 18.75 26.26
CA GLU A 54 -42.38 19.63 26.92
C GLU A 54 -43.64 19.85 26.05
N ILE A 55 -43.45 20.23 24.78
CA ILE A 55 -44.55 20.46 23.84
C ILE A 55 -45.39 19.20 23.66
N LEU A 56 -44.75 18.02 23.57
CA LEU A 56 -45.41 16.75 23.32
C LEU A 56 -45.91 16.04 24.58
N GLY A 57 -45.50 16.48 25.77
CA GLY A 57 -45.91 15.88 27.05
C GLY A 57 -45.36 14.47 27.26
N VAL A 58 -44.17 14.21 26.73
CA VAL A 58 -43.43 12.95 26.89
C VAL A 58 -42.13 13.21 27.64
N THR A 59 -41.49 12.18 28.15
CA THR A 59 -40.15 12.34 28.75
C THR A 59 -39.08 12.41 27.66
N GLU A 60 -37.97 13.11 27.92
CA GLU A 60 -36.78 13.07 27.05
C GLU A 60 -36.30 11.62 26.86
N HIS A 61 -36.39 10.81 27.91
CA HIS A 61 -36.05 9.39 27.89
C HIS A 61 -36.88 8.61 26.86
N GLU A 62 -38.19 8.87 26.74
CA GLU A 62 -39.04 8.24 25.72
C GLU A 62 -38.61 8.62 24.29
N LEU A 63 -38.29 9.90 24.03
CA LEU A 63 -37.81 10.36 22.73
C LEU A 63 -36.48 9.71 22.35
N ILE A 64 -35.54 9.65 23.30
CA ILE A 64 -34.23 9.03 23.10
C ILE A 64 -34.37 7.52 22.87
N THR A 65 -35.19 6.84 23.67
CA THR A 65 -35.42 5.38 23.53
C THR A 65 -35.98 5.03 22.16
N ALA A 66 -36.94 5.80 21.64
CA ALA A 66 -37.50 5.58 20.31
C ALA A 66 -36.44 5.72 19.19
N SER A 67 -35.50 6.66 19.34
CA SER A 67 -34.39 6.84 18.40
C SER A 67 -33.36 5.70 18.45
N ILE A 68 -33.01 5.22 19.65
CA ILE A 68 -32.06 4.12 19.86
C ILE A 68 -32.63 2.80 19.33
N ASP A 69 -33.91 2.54 19.57
CA ASP A 69 -34.59 1.34 19.07
C ASP A 69 -34.62 1.30 17.53
N GLU A 70 -34.83 2.44 16.88
CA GLU A 70 -34.77 2.57 15.41
C GLU A 70 -33.36 2.26 14.88
N GLN A 71 -32.32 2.90 15.43
CA GLN A 71 -30.93 2.66 15.04
C GLN A 71 -30.54 1.19 15.25
N SER A 72 -30.86 0.61 16.41
CA SER A 72 -30.54 -0.79 16.70
C SER A 72 -31.21 -1.77 15.73
N ARG A 73 -32.41 -1.42 15.24
CA ARG A 73 -33.14 -2.22 14.26
C ARG A 73 -32.53 -2.07 12.87
N GLU A 74 -32.15 -0.86 12.48
CA GLU A 74 -31.42 -0.62 11.23
C GLU A 74 -30.10 -1.38 11.20
N GLU A 75 -29.33 -1.33 12.28
CA GLU A 75 -28.09 -2.11 12.44
C GLU A 75 -28.36 -3.61 12.31
N LYS A 76 -29.42 -4.13 12.94
CA LYS A 76 -29.82 -5.55 12.79
C LYS A 76 -30.20 -5.90 11.36
N VAL A 77 -30.90 -5.02 10.64
CA VAL A 77 -31.27 -5.22 9.22
C VAL A 77 -30.02 -5.18 8.35
N GLN A 78 -29.13 -4.21 8.54
CA GLN A 78 -27.86 -4.09 7.82
C GLN A 78 -26.95 -5.28 8.09
N ALA A 79 -26.83 -5.73 9.34
CA ALA A 79 -26.07 -6.92 9.70
C ALA A 79 -26.65 -8.19 9.06
N LYS A 80 -27.98 -8.33 8.98
CA LYS A 80 -28.62 -9.45 8.25
C LYS A 80 -28.32 -9.38 6.76
N LYS A 81 -28.46 -8.22 6.13
CA LYS A 81 -28.12 -8.02 4.71
C LYS A 81 -26.66 -8.34 4.43
N TRP A 82 -25.74 -7.86 5.28
CA TRP A 82 -24.30 -8.14 5.18
C TRP A 82 -24.00 -9.64 5.35
N ARG A 83 -24.64 -10.32 6.31
CA ARG A 83 -24.50 -11.77 6.50
C ARG A 83 -25.01 -12.54 5.29
N ALA A 84 -26.17 -12.19 4.76
CA ALA A 84 -26.74 -12.82 3.57
C ALA A 84 -25.84 -12.63 2.35
N PHE A 85 -25.36 -11.39 2.12
CA PHE A 85 -24.42 -11.08 1.06
C PHE A 85 -23.11 -11.86 1.22
N SER A 86 -22.53 -11.88 2.43
CA SER A 86 -21.28 -12.62 2.67
C SER A 86 -21.45 -14.13 2.50
N LEU A 87 -22.60 -14.69 2.87
CA LEU A 87 -22.91 -16.10 2.67
C LEU A 87 -23.02 -16.42 1.17
N SER A 88 -23.80 -15.62 0.43
CA SER A 88 -23.96 -15.76 -1.02
C SER A 88 -22.61 -15.64 -1.74
N TRP A 89 -21.77 -14.67 -1.35
CA TRP A 89 -20.42 -14.51 -1.87
C TRP A 89 -19.54 -15.73 -1.63
N ASN A 90 -19.51 -16.24 -0.39
CA ASN A 90 -18.69 -17.40 -0.06
C ASN A 90 -19.20 -18.66 -0.78
N LEU A 91 -20.53 -18.83 -0.86
CA LEU A 91 -21.16 -19.93 -1.59
C LEU A 91 -20.79 -19.90 -3.08
N PHE A 92 -20.84 -18.73 -3.72
CA PHE A 92 -20.43 -18.55 -5.11
C PHE A 92 -18.98 -19.03 -5.32
N PHE A 93 -18.03 -18.62 -4.48
CA PHE A 93 -16.65 -19.07 -4.60
C PHE A 93 -16.48 -20.56 -4.32
N TYR A 94 -17.18 -21.12 -3.33
CA TYR A 94 -17.11 -22.56 -3.04
C TYR A 94 -17.64 -23.41 -4.20
N ILE A 95 -18.73 -22.99 -4.84
CA ILE A 95 -19.25 -23.64 -6.03
C ILE A 95 -18.23 -23.51 -7.18
N ALA A 96 -17.67 -22.32 -7.41
CA ALA A 96 -16.66 -22.12 -8.44
C ALA A 96 -15.40 -22.98 -8.22
N TYR A 97 -14.96 -23.12 -6.96
CA TYR A 97 -13.82 -23.98 -6.61
C TYR A 97 -14.13 -25.46 -6.82
N ALA A 98 -15.34 -25.92 -6.47
CA ALA A 98 -15.76 -27.29 -6.74
C ALA A 98 -15.83 -27.58 -8.25
N ILE A 99 -16.39 -26.66 -9.03
CA ILE A 99 -16.48 -26.76 -10.49
C ILE A 99 -15.09 -26.75 -11.14
N ALA A 100 -14.11 -26.04 -10.58
CA ALA A 100 -12.74 -26.10 -11.07
C ALA A 100 -12.03 -27.40 -10.66
N LEU A 101 -12.19 -27.83 -9.40
CA LEU A 101 -11.43 -28.94 -8.82
C LEU A 101 -11.92 -30.31 -9.32
N ILE A 102 -13.24 -30.55 -9.36
CA ILE A 102 -13.81 -31.87 -9.64
C ILE A 102 -13.53 -32.34 -11.08
N PRO A 103 -13.78 -31.55 -12.14
CA PRO A 103 -13.45 -31.96 -13.50
C PRO A 103 -11.95 -32.15 -13.69
N CYS A 104 -11.11 -31.27 -13.13
CA CYS A 104 -9.66 -31.42 -13.24
C CYS A 104 -9.16 -32.70 -12.57
N PHE A 105 -9.71 -33.07 -11.41
CA PHE A 105 -9.41 -34.32 -10.74
C PHE A 105 -9.79 -35.54 -11.60
N ILE A 106 -11.01 -35.55 -12.14
CA ILE A 106 -11.50 -36.67 -12.97
C ILE A 106 -10.67 -36.80 -14.25
N CYS A 107 -10.39 -35.68 -14.94
CA CYS A 107 -9.62 -35.68 -16.18
C CYS A 107 -8.17 -36.11 -15.97
N ASP A 108 -7.49 -35.65 -14.92
CA ASP A 108 -6.10 -36.06 -14.64
C ASP A 108 -6.03 -37.57 -14.35
N LEU A 109 -6.95 -38.08 -13.53
CA LEU A 109 -7.02 -39.51 -13.22
C LEU A 109 -7.34 -40.35 -14.48
N ALA A 110 -8.25 -39.89 -15.33
CA ALA A 110 -8.65 -40.59 -16.54
C ALA A 110 -7.53 -40.66 -17.60
N ILE A 111 -6.78 -39.58 -17.77
CA ILE A 111 -5.74 -39.46 -18.81
C ILE A 111 -4.41 -40.05 -18.33
N ASN A 112 -3.95 -39.62 -17.15
CA ASN A 112 -2.59 -39.91 -16.68
C ASN A 112 -2.52 -41.12 -15.73
N LYS A 113 -3.67 -41.71 -15.37
CA LYS A 113 -3.78 -42.82 -14.40
C LYS A 113 -3.17 -42.51 -13.02
N GLY A 114 -2.97 -41.22 -12.73
CA GLY A 114 -2.34 -40.69 -11.52
C GLY A 114 -2.62 -39.18 -11.38
N LEU A 115 -2.13 -38.58 -10.29
CA LEU A 115 -2.35 -37.17 -9.97
C LEU A 115 -1.08 -36.36 -10.27
N THR A 116 -1.00 -35.79 -11.47
CA THR A 116 0.17 -35.06 -11.97
C THR A 116 -0.05 -33.55 -11.92
N TRP A 117 -0.85 -32.99 -12.82
CA TRP A 117 -1.15 -31.55 -12.89
C TRP A 117 -2.29 -31.14 -11.94
N PHE A 118 -3.04 -32.09 -11.38
CA PHE A 118 -4.05 -31.82 -10.36
C PHE A 118 -3.52 -30.98 -9.19
N TRP A 119 -2.28 -31.23 -8.74
CA TRP A 119 -1.67 -30.47 -7.65
C TRP A 119 -1.47 -29.00 -7.99
N ILE A 120 -1.22 -28.66 -9.26
CA ILE A 120 -1.11 -27.27 -9.73
C ILE A 120 -2.46 -26.58 -9.58
N VAL A 121 -3.54 -27.24 -9.99
CA VAL A 121 -4.91 -26.70 -9.85
C VAL A 121 -5.26 -26.51 -8.38
N LEU A 122 -4.99 -27.52 -7.53
CA LEU A 122 -5.28 -27.45 -6.11
C LEU A 122 -4.54 -26.28 -5.44
N SER A 123 -3.25 -26.14 -5.71
CA SER A 123 -2.44 -25.05 -5.15
C SER A 123 -2.87 -23.66 -5.66
N ALA A 124 -3.28 -23.55 -6.92
CA ALA A 124 -3.85 -22.33 -7.47
C ALA A 124 -5.19 -21.96 -6.80
N LEU A 125 -6.03 -22.96 -6.48
CA LEU A 125 -7.27 -22.74 -5.73
C LEU A 125 -7.01 -22.30 -4.28
N VAL A 126 -5.97 -22.81 -3.63
CA VAL A 126 -5.55 -22.33 -2.29
C VAL A 126 -5.13 -20.85 -2.35
N LEU A 127 -4.38 -20.45 -3.38
CA LEU A 127 -4.04 -19.04 -3.61
C LEU A 127 -5.30 -18.20 -3.84
N ALA A 128 -6.22 -18.65 -4.71
CA ALA A 128 -7.48 -17.95 -4.96
C ALA A 128 -8.32 -17.79 -3.68
N PHE A 129 -8.43 -18.84 -2.85
CA PHE A 129 -9.13 -18.80 -1.57
C PHE A 129 -8.53 -17.77 -0.60
N THR A 130 -7.20 -17.66 -0.61
CA THR A 130 -6.45 -16.70 0.21
C THR A 130 -6.77 -15.25 -0.15
N PHE A 131 -7.06 -14.95 -1.43
CA PHE A 131 -7.49 -13.61 -1.86
C PHE A 131 -8.97 -13.32 -1.59
N THR A 132 -9.84 -14.30 -1.80
CA THR A 132 -11.30 -14.07 -1.86
C THR A 132 -12.00 -14.25 -0.52
N ASN A 133 -11.61 -15.27 0.25
CA ASN A 133 -12.32 -15.69 1.45
C ASN A 133 -11.53 -15.35 2.72
N LEU A 134 -10.21 -15.59 2.73
CA LEU A 134 -9.37 -15.42 3.92
C LEU A 134 -9.44 -14.02 4.58
N PRO A 135 -9.55 -12.88 3.85
CA PRO A 135 -9.70 -11.56 4.47
C PRO A 135 -10.91 -11.44 5.41
N LYS A 136 -11.94 -12.26 5.19
CA LYS A 136 -13.15 -12.33 6.04
C LYS A 136 -12.97 -13.24 7.26
N LEU A 137 -12.18 -14.31 7.15
CA LEU A 137 -11.92 -15.23 8.26
C LEU A 137 -11.00 -14.62 9.33
N ILE A 138 -10.00 -13.83 8.91
CA ILE A 138 -9.04 -13.22 9.81
C ILE A 138 -9.65 -11.97 10.47
N LYS A 139 -9.95 -12.02 11.77
CA LYS A 139 -10.51 -10.85 12.49
C LYS A 139 -9.44 -9.93 13.10
N LYS A 140 -8.30 -10.48 13.53
CA LYS A 140 -7.21 -9.76 14.23
C LYS A 140 -5.93 -9.75 13.39
N HIS A 141 -5.11 -8.71 13.54
CA HIS A 141 -3.79 -8.58 12.89
C HIS A 141 -3.78 -8.82 11.37
N LYS A 142 -4.84 -8.39 10.67
CA LYS A 142 -5.01 -8.57 9.22
C LYS A 142 -3.79 -8.17 8.38
N LEU A 143 -3.08 -7.11 8.80
CA LEU A 143 -1.93 -6.59 8.06
C LEU A 143 -0.70 -7.52 8.07
N ILE A 144 -0.63 -8.48 8.99
CA ILE A 144 0.48 -9.45 9.05
C ILE A 144 0.03 -10.75 8.41
N PHE A 145 -1.08 -11.30 8.89
CA PHE A 145 -1.50 -12.64 8.52
C PHE A 145 -1.98 -12.72 7.06
N LEU A 146 -2.57 -11.66 6.52
CA LEU A 146 -3.07 -11.70 5.14
C LEU A 146 -1.92 -11.70 4.11
N PRO A 147 -0.95 -10.76 4.14
CA PRO A 147 0.19 -10.83 3.22
C PRO A 147 1.03 -12.09 3.39
N LEU A 148 1.20 -12.58 4.62
CA LEU A 148 1.93 -13.81 4.89
C LEU A 148 1.22 -15.04 4.30
N ALA A 149 -0.10 -15.15 4.46
CA ALA A 149 -0.85 -16.26 3.87
C ALA A 149 -0.84 -16.20 2.33
N MET A 150 -0.93 -14.99 1.75
CA MET A 150 -0.80 -14.77 0.30
C MET A 150 0.58 -15.19 -0.21
N PHE A 151 1.64 -14.81 0.51
CA PHE A 151 3.00 -15.24 0.21
C PHE A 151 3.13 -16.78 0.26
N LEU A 152 2.69 -17.40 1.35
CA LEU A 152 2.80 -18.85 1.54
C LEU A 152 2.02 -19.64 0.50
N SER A 153 0.80 -19.22 0.17
CA SER A 153 -0.03 -19.86 -0.85
C SER A 153 0.55 -19.71 -2.25
N LEU A 154 1.15 -18.55 -2.58
CA LEU A 154 1.84 -18.34 -3.84
C LEU A 154 3.12 -19.18 -3.92
N CYS A 155 3.90 -19.25 -2.84
CA CYS A 155 5.06 -20.13 -2.75
C CYS A 155 4.68 -21.61 -2.88
N LEU A 156 3.55 -22.03 -2.30
CA LEU A 156 3.03 -23.39 -2.48
C LEU A 156 2.76 -23.68 -3.96
N LEU A 157 2.05 -22.77 -4.66
CA LEU A 157 1.81 -22.90 -6.11
C LEU A 157 3.12 -22.96 -6.91
N LEU A 158 4.04 -22.02 -6.67
CA LEU A 158 5.34 -22.00 -7.34
C LEU A 158 6.16 -23.27 -7.07
N GLY A 159 6.12 -23.79 -5.85
CA GLY A 159 6.78 -25.03 -5.46
C GLY A 159 6.22 -26.23 -6.20
N VAL A 160 4.90 -26.34 -6.29
CA VAL A 160 4.24 -27.42 -7.06
C VAL A 160 4.58 -27.32 -8.55
N CYS A 161 4.55 -26.12 -9.14
CA CYS A 161 4.98 -25.91 -10.53
C CYS A 161 6.46 -26.25 -10.75
N CYS A 162 7.33 -25.94 -9.78
CA CYS A 162 8.75 -26.26 -9.86
C CYS A 162 9.00 -27.78 -9.83
N ILE A 163 8.28 -28.51 -8.97
CA ILE A 163 8.35 -29.98 -8.92
C ILE A 163 7.83 -30.57 -10.22
N TYR A 164 6.69 -30.09 -10.73
CA TYR A 164 6.08 -30.58 -11.96
C TYR A 164 7.00 -30.38 -13.19
N THR A 165 7.71 -29.27 -13.25
CA THR A 165 8.66 -28.95 -14.33
C THR A 165 10.06 -29.52 -14.12
N ASN A 166 10.31 -30.23 -13.00
CA ASN A 166 11.65 -30.64 -12.55
C ASN A 166 12.68 -29.49 -12.52
N GLY A 167 12.22 -28.28 -12.22
CA GLY A 167 13.06 -27.08 -12.15
C GLY A 167 13.79 -26.95 -10.81
N LYS A 168 14.85 -26.14 -10.79
CA LYS A 168 15.54 -25.70 -9.55
C LYS A 168 15.32 -24.21 -9.23
N TRP A 169 14.40 -23.55 -9.94
CA TRP A 169 14.18 -22.10 -9.90
C TRP A 169 13.32 -21.63 -8.71
N PHE A 170 12.77 -22.55 -7.92
CA PHE A 170 11.86 -22.26 -6.80
C PHE A 170 12.39 -21.19 -5.84
N TRP A 171 13.65 -21.32 -5.40
CA TRP A 171 14.22 -20.40 -4.41
C TRP A 171 14.34 -18.97 -4.93
N VAL A 172 14.72 -18.81 -6.19
CA VAL A 172 14.80 -17.49 -6.84
C VAL A 172 13.42 -16.85 -6.92
N ALA A 173 12.41 -17.61 -7.35
CA ALA A 173 11.03 -17.12 -7.45
C ALA A 173 10.42 -16.82 -6.07
N SER A 174 10.66 -17.66 -5.06
CA SER A 174 10.16 -17.43 -3.69
C SER A 174 10.77 -16.18 -3.07
N LEU A 175 12.09 -15.98 -3.22
CA LEU A 175 12.77 -14.80 -2.70
C LEU A 175 12.38 -13.51 -3.42
N SER A 176 12.07 -13.56 -4.72
CA SER A 176 11.62 -12.38 -5.46
C SER A 176 10.22 -11.94 -5.02
N VAL A 177 9.31 -12.89 -4.76
CA VAL A 177 8.01 -12.59 -4.16
C VAL A 177 8.18 -12.05 -2.74
N LEU A 178 9.06 -12.65 -1.94
CA LEU A 178 9.32 -12.19 -0.56
C LEU A 178 9.81 -10.74 -0.53
N LEU A 179 10.75 -10.39 -1.43
CA LEU A 179 11.20 -9.01 -1.64
C LEU A 179 10.02 -8.08 -1.89
N GLY A 180 9.12 -8.43 -2.82
CA GLY A 180 7.94 -7.63 -3.14
C GLY A 180 7.01 -7.43 -1.94
N VAL A 181 6.77 -8.48 -1.16
CA VAL A 181 5.97 -8.40 0.08
C VAL A 181 6.63 -7.49 1.11
N VAL A 182 7.95 -7.60 1.28
CA VAL A 182 8.71 -6.77 2.22
C VAL A 182 8.67 -5.29 1.84
N ILE A 183 8.95 -4.95 0.58
CA ILE A 183 8.94 -3.56 0.09
C ILE A 183 7.58 -2.90 0.34
N VAL A 184 6.48 -3.62 0.11
CA VAL A 184 5.12 -3.06 0.24
C VAL A 184 4.66 -3.00 1.70
N PHE A 185 4.85 -4.07 2.48
CA PHE A 185 4.22 -4.21 3.79
C PHE A 185 5.13 -3.86 4.97
N ALA A 186 6.46 -3.89 4.84
CA ALA A 186 7.36 -3.57 5.94
C ALA A 186 7.24 -2.10 6.43
N PRO A 187 7.17 -1.07 5.55
CA PRO A 187 6.97 0.32 6.00
C PRO A 187 5.66 0.50 6.80
N ILE A 188 4.60 -0.15 6.34
CA ILE A 188 3.27 -0.12 6.98
C ILE A 188 3.32 -0.82 8.35
N TYR A 189 4.03 -1.95 8.42
CA TYR A 189 4.17 -2.71 9.65
C TYR A 189 4.95 -1.94 10.71
N ILE A 190 6.13 -1.41 10.35
CA ILE A 190 7.04 -0.67 11.23
C ILE A 190 6.38 0.60 11.79
N THR A 191 5.52 1.26 11.00
CA THR A 191 4.81 2.47 11.44
C THR A 191 3.62 2.18 12.35
N LYS A 192 2.86 1.12 12.08
CA LYS A 192 1.63 0.80 12.81
C LYS A 192 1.87 0.03 14.10
N TYR A 193 2.76 -0.95 14.07
CA TYR A 193 3.08 -1.75 15.24
C TYR A 193 4.23 -1.06 15.97
N LYS A 194 3.97 -0.60 17.21
CA LYS A 194 4.94 0.08 18.09
C LYS A 194 6.11 -0.81 18.54
N VAL A 195 6.46 -1.85 17.78
CA VAL A 195 7.54 -2.81 18.05
C VAL A 195 8.86 -2.06 18.31
N PHE A 196 9.06 -0.93 17.64
CA PHE A 196 10.24 -0.07 17.77
C PHE A 196 9.94 1.32 18.35
N ALA A 197 9.17 1.40 19.43
CA ALA A 197 8.82 2.70 20.06
C ALA A 197 10.04 3.59 20.37
N LYS A 198 11.18 2.98 20.77
CA LYS A 198 12.45 3.68 21.02
C LYS A 198 13.20 4.13 19.76
N ILE A 199 12.94 3.50 18.62
CA ILE A 199 13.66 3.68 17.33
C ILE A 199 12.73 4.35 16.29
N LYS A 200 11.55 4.83 16.68
CA LYS A 200 10.54 5.41 15.77
C LYS A 200 11.09 6.52 14.85
N LYS A 201 12.07 7.28 15.35
CA LYS A 201 12.78 8.31 14.58
C LYS A 201 13.56 7.75 13.38
N TYR A 202 13.97 6.49 13.44
CA TYR A 202 14.79 5.80 12.45
C TYR A 202 14.02 4.73 11.66
N ASN A 203 12.69 4.74 11.71
CA ASN A 203 11.86 3.77 10.97
C ASN A 203 12.19 3.71 9.47
N ASP A 204 12.52 4.85 8.86
CA ASP A 204 12.92 4.94 7.46
C ASP A 204 14.22 4.15 7.18
N PHE A 205 15.21 4.24 8.09
CA PHE A 205 16.47 3.48 7.97
C PHE A 205 16.24 1.98 8.12
N VAL A 206 15.38 1.59 9.08
CA VAL A 206 15.07 0.17 9.31
C VAL A 206 14.38 -0.45 8.10
N SER A 207 13.42 0.27 7.49
CA SER A 207 12.74 -0.21 6.29
C SER A 207 13.69 -0.38 5.12
N ILE A 208 14.51 0.63 4.83
CA ILE A 208 15.44 0.59 3.70
C ILE A 208 16.57 -0.42 3.94
N GLY A 209 17.01 -0.61 5.19
CA GLY A 209 17.94 -1.67 5.56
C GLY A 209 17.37 -3.07 5.32
N LEU A 210 16.08 -3.26 5.62
CA LEU A 210 15.38 -4.52 5.35
C LEU A 210 15.27 -4.78 3.84
N ASP A 211 14.89 -3.77 3.05
CA ASP A 211 14.80 -3.86 1.60
C ASP A 211 16.17 -4.20 0.97
N PHE A 212 17.24 -3.56 1.43
CA PHE A 212 18.62 -3.84 1.01
C PHE A 212 19.04 -5.27 1.35
N ALA A 213 18.75 -5.75 2.56
CA ALA A 213 19.07 -7.12 2.96
C ALA A 213 18.34 -8.15 2.10
N MET A 214 17.05 -7.94 1.83
CA MET A 214 16.25 -8.85 0.98
C MET A 214 16.69 -8.81 -0.48
N LEU A 215 17.07 -7.65 -1.01
CA LEU A 215 17.59 -7.53 -2.37
C LEU A 215 18.89 -8.31 -2.55
N ASN A 216 19.83 -8.17 -1.61
CA ASN A 216 21.08 -8.92 -1.67
C ASN A 216 20.86 -10.42 -1.48
N LEU A 217 19.94 -10.83 -0.61
CA LEU A 217 19.56 -12.24 -0.46
C LEU A 217 19.04 -12.83 -1.78
N LEU A 218 18.19 -12.09 -2.50
CA LEU A 218 17.72 -12.47 -3.83
C LEU A 218 18.86 -12.58 -4.84
N LEU A 219 19.75 -11.58 -4.90
CA LEU A 219 20.89 -11.58 -5.83
C LEU A 219 21.87 -12.73 -5.58
N VAL A 220 22.12 -13.07 -4.31
CA VAL A 220 22.90 -14.26 -3.94
C VAL A 220 22.22 -15.53 -4.45
N ALA A 221 20.91 -15.66 -4.27
CA ALA A 221 20.17 -16.82 -4.77
C ALA A 221 20.21 -16.93 -6.30
N ILE A 222 20.12 -15.80 -7.02
CA ILE A 222 20.28 -15.78 -8.49
C ILE A 222 21.69 -16.22 -8.88
N ASN A 223 22.74 -15.70 -8.22
CA ASN A 223 24.12 -16.10 -8.49
C ASN A 223 24.34 -17.61 -8.28
N LEU A 224 23.80 -18.17 -7.20
CA LEU A 224 23.85 -19.62 -6.94
C LEU A 224 23.07 -20.42 -7.99
N PHE A 225 21.91 -19.94 -8.42
CA PHE A 225 21.10 -20.58 -9.46
C PHE A 225 21.80 -20.57 -10.83
N THR A 226 22.38 -19.44 -11.22
CA THR A 226 23.15 -19.31 -12.48
C THR A 226 24.39 -20.20 -12.47
N ASN A 227 25.15 -20.21 -11.36
CA ASN A 227 26.34 -21.05 -11.23
C ASN A 227 26.02 -22.55 -11.16
N SER A 228 24.82 -22.93 -10.71
CA SER A 228 24.38 -24.33 -10.78
C SER A 228 24.13 -24.80 -12.22
N ASN A 229 23.88 -23.89 -13.16
CA ASN A 229 23.53 -24.24 -14.55
C ASN A 229 24.70 -24.04 -15.52
N ASN A 230 25.66 -23.17 -15.18
CA ASN A 230 26.82 -22.87 -16.01
C ASN A 230 28.06 -23.65 -15.51
N SER A 231 28.89 -24.14 -16.43
CA SER A 231 30.16 -24.81 -16.11
C SER A 231 31.24 -23.84 -15.60
N THR A 232 31.13 -22.55 -15.92
CA THR A 232 32.00 -21.49 -15.43
C THR A 232 31.40 -20.85 -14.18
N HIS A 233 32.10 -20.99 -13.05
CA HIS A 233 31.71 -20.38 -11.78
C HIS A 233 32.17 -18.92 -11.73
N ASP A 234 31.42 -18.01 -12.37
CA ASP A 234 31.66 -16.58 -12.22
C ASP A 234 30.83 -16.00 -11.08
N ASN A 235 31.48 -15.29 -10.17
CA ASN A 235 30.85 -14.68 -8.99
C ASN A 235 30.52 -13.22 -9.27
N TRP A 236 29.66 -12.99 -10.27
CA TRP A 236 29.20 -11.66 -10.67
C TRP A 236 28.51 -10.91 -9.52
N TYR A 237 27.91 -11.62 -8.55
CA TYR A 237 27.33 -11.00 -7.36
C TYR A 237 28.36 -10.19 -6.57
N ILE A 238 29.50 -10.80 -6.22
CA ILE A 238 30.53 -10.13 -5.41
C ILE A 238 31.22 -9.05 -6.25
N ARG A 239 31.49 -9.34 -7.53
CA ARG A 239 32.24 -8.46 -8.42
C ARG A 239 31.45 -7.21 -8.82
N ILE A 240 30.18 -7.36 -9.17
CA ILE A 240 29.38 -6.30 -9.81
C ILE A 240 28.21 -5.89 -8.92
N ALA A 241 27.38 -6.86 -8.51
CA ALA A 241 26.08 -6.53 -7.91
C ALA A 241 26.19 -5.92 -6.50
N LEU A 242 27.00 -6.52 -5.63
CA LEU A 242 27.17 -6.10 -4.24
C LEU A 242 27.74 -4.66 -4.13
N PRO A 243 28.79 -4.28 -4.87
CA PRO A 243 29.24 -2.89 -4.87
C PRO A 243 28.16 -1.90 -5.32
N ILE A 244 27.41 -2.23 -6.38
CA ILE A 244 26.34 -1.36 -6.89
C ILE A 244 25.23 -1.20 -5.85
N THR A 245 24.74 -2.29 -5.26
CA THR A 245 23.68 -2.22 -4.25
C THR A 245 24.15 -1.47 -3.00
N LEU A 246 25.41 -1.64 -2.60
CA LEU A 246 25.99 -0.97 -1.42
C LEU A 246 26.11 0.54 -1.64
N ILE A 247 26.56 0.99 -2.82
CA ILE A 247 26.59 2.41 -3.19
C ILE A 247 25.18 3.02 -3.12
N VAL A 248 24.20 2.35 -3.74
CA VAL A 248 22.79 2.78 -3.73
C VAL A 248 22.28 2.89 -2.29
N TYR A 249 22.55 1.87 -1.46
CA TYR A 249 22.15 1.85 -0.06
C TYR A 249 22.73 3.02 0.73
N VAL A 250 24.04 3.28 0.62
CA VAL A 250 24.70 4.41 1.31
C VAL A 250 24.06 5.73 0.91
N ILE A 251 23.81 5.94 -0.39
CA ILE A 251 23.23 7.18 -0.91
C ILE A 251 21.81 7.40 -0.40
N ILE A 252 20.96 6.37 -0.43
CA ILE A 252 19.59 6.47 0.11
C ILE A 252 19.63 6.84 1.60
N ASN A 253 20.55 6.26 2.38
CA ASN A 253 20.72 6.62 3.79
C ASN A 253 21.19 8.08 3.97
N ILE A 254 22.07 8.59 3.12
CA ILE A 254 22.45 10.02 3.11
C ILE A 254 21.23 10.90 2.81
N LEU A 255 20.37 10.52 1.85
CA LEU A 255 19.13 11.25 1.55
C LEU A 255 18.17 11.27 2.74
N ILE A 256 18.04 10.16 3.49
CA ILE A 256 17.26 10.14 4.74
C ILE A 256 17.87 11.09 5.77
N CYS A 257 19.20 11.16 5.89
CA CYS A 257 19.88 12.07 6.83
C CYS A 257 19.52 13.54 6.60
N VAL A 258 19.23 13.97 5.37
CA VAL A 258 18.78 15.34 5.05
C VAL A 258 17.49 15.72 5.80
N LYS A 259 16.62 14.76 6.14
CA LYS A 259 15.42 15.00 6.93
C LYS A 259 15.74 15.63 8.29
N PHE A 260 16.86 15.25 8.92
CA PHE A 260 17.26 15.71 10.25
C PHE A 260 17.95 17.08 10.26
N LEU A 261 18.32 17.63 9.10
CA LEU A 261 18.93 18.95 9.03
C LEU A 261 17.92 20.03 9.44
N LYS A 262 18.34 20.99 10.29
CA LYS A 262 17.50 22.11 10.73
C LYS A 262 17.59 23.30 9.75
N VAL A 263 17.20 23.06 8.49
CA VAL A 263 17.23 24.07 7.41
C VAL A 263 15.87 24.22 6.73
N ASN A 264 15.69 25.33 6.02
CA ASN A 264 14.48 25.63 5.24
C ASN A 264 14.19 24.51 4.22
N LYS A 265 12.90 24.26 3.94
CA LYS A 265 12.46 23.21 3.00
C LYS A 265 13.13 23.33 1.62
N LEU A 266 13.30 24.54 1.10
CA LEU A 266 13.95 24.80 -0.20
C LEU A 266 15.43 24.40 -0.23
N LEU A 267 16.16 24.64 0.87
CA LEU A 267 17.56 24.22 0.99
C LEU A 267 17.68 22.70 1.07
N LYS A 268 16.76 22.03 1.79
CA LYS A 268 16.70 20.56 1.80
C LYS A 268 16.46 20.01 0.39
N THR A 269 15.52 20.60 -0.37
CA THR A 269 15.25 20.21 -1.75
C THR A 269 16.49 20.37 -2.65
N SER A 270 17.22 21.47 -2.52
CA SER A 270 18.47 21.68 -3.26
C SER A 270 19.53 20.60 -2.96
N ILE A 271 19.75 20.28 -1.69
CA ILE A 271 20.70 19.23 -1.27
C ILE A 271 20.27 17.87 -1.82
N ILE A 272 18.98 17.54 -1.77
CA ILE A 272 18.45 16.27 -2.30
C ILE A 272 18.67 16.19 -3.82
N LEU A 273 18.33 17.24 -4.57
CA LEU A 273 18.53 17.27 -6.02
C LEU A 273 20.00 17.13 -6.41
N PHE A 274 20.90 17.77 -5.67
CA PHE A 274 22.34 17.64 -5.88
C PHE A 274 22.83 16.21 -5.63
N LEU A 275 22.40 15.59 -4.53
CA LEU A 275 22.77 14.21 -4.19
C LEU A 275 22.20 13.20 -5.19
N ILE A 276 20.98 13.40 -5.69
CA ILE A 276 20.38 12.58 -6.75
C ILE A 276 21.15 12.75 -8.06
N ASN A 277 21.55 13.97 -8.40
CA ASN A 277 22.35 14.24 -9.60
C ASN A 277 23.71 13.55 -9.53
N LEU A 278 24.38 13.63 -8.37
CA LEU A 278 25.63 12.90 -8.12
C LEU A 278 25.43 11.38 -8.24
N PHE A 279 24.31 10.85 -7.74
CA PHE A 279 23.97 9.43 -7.85
C PHE A 279 23.82 8.97 -9.30
N LEU A 280 23.15 9.73 -10.16
CA LEU A 280 22.97 9.33 -11.56
C LEU A 280 24.29 9.16 -12.32
N TYR A 281 25.37 9.81 -11.86
CA TYR A 281 26.69 9.77 -12.49
C TYR A 281 27.61 8.66 -11.96
N LEU A 282 27.38 8.14 -10.75
CA LEU A 282 28.27 7.18 -10.08
C LEU A 282 28.21 5.73 -10.62
N PRO A 283 27.04 5.11 -10.88
CA PRO A 283 26.95 3.73 -11.34
C PRO A 283 27.65 3.45 -12.68
N PRO A 284 27.52 4.30 -13.73
CA PRO A 284 28.21 4.05 -15.00
C PRO A 284 29.74 4.17 -14.88
N MET A 285 30.22 5.10 -14.03
CA MET A 285 31.65 5.19 -13.66
C MET A 285 32.15 3.90 -13.00
N PHE A 286 31.37 3.35 -12.06
CA PHE A 286 31.76 2.14 -11.34
C PHE A 286 31.79 0.90 -12.26
N ILE A 287 30.79 0.76 -13.13
CA ILE A 287 30.72 -0.32 -14.13
C ILE A 287 31.93 -0.23 -15.07
N LYS A 288 32.27 0.97 -15.56
CA LYS A 288 33.43 1.19 -16.42
C LYS A 288 34.73 0.78 -15.75
N VAL A 289 34.95 1.23 -14.51
CA VAL A 289 36.15 0.88 -13.71
C VAL A 289 36.25 -0.63 -13.55
N ASN A 290 35.15 -1.30 -13.20
CA ASN A 290 35.15 -2.74 -12.98
C ASN A 290 35.39 -3.54 -14.28
N ASN A 291 34.83 -3.08 -15.40
CA ASN A 291 35.06 -3.70 -16.71
C ASN A 291 36.51 -3.54 -17.19
N THR A 292 37.17 -2.40 -16.92
CA THR A 292 38.61 -2.24 -17.17
C THR A 292 39.49 -3.22 -16.39
N PHE A 293 39.05 -3.73 -15.25
CA PHE A 293 39.77 -4.75 -14.48
C PHE A 293 39.45 -6.20 -14.93
N VAL A 294 38.39 -6.42 -15.72
CA VAL A 294 37.85 -7.76 -16.02
C VAL A 294 37.94 -8.14 -17.51
N GLN A 295 38.34 -7.21 -18.40
CA GLN A 295 38.59 -7.52 -19.83
C GLN A 295 37.39 -8.24 -20.49
N THR A 296 36.19 -7.75 -20.18
CA THR A 296 34.93 -8.21 -20.78
C THR A 296 34.31 -7.07 -21.58
N ASP A 297 34.25 -7.23 -22.90
CA ASP A 297 33.74 -6.26 -23.91
C ASP A 297 32.22 -5.99 -23.82
N ILE A 298 31.57 -6.27 -22.70
CA ILE A 298 30.11 -6.26 -22.59
C ILE A 298 29.56 -4.83 -22.46
N ILE A 299 30.38 -3.84 -22.03
CA ILE A 299 29.93 -2.45 -21.85
C ILE A 299 31.09 -1.47 -22.14
N ASP A 300 31.53 -1.39 -23.39
CA ASP A 300 32.53 -0.39 -23.82
C ASP A 300 31.93 1.02 -24.04
N ASP A 301 30.61 1.15 -24.11
CA ASP A 301 29.93 2.40 -24.49
C ASP A 301 29.55 3.34 -23.34
N ALA A 302 30.08 3.12 -22.13
CA ALA A 302 29.91 4.02 -20.99
C ALA A 302 30.76 5.31 -21.10
N ASN A 303 30.72 5.98 -22.26
CA ASN A 303 31.22 7.33 -22.44
C ASN A 303 30.08 8.34 -22.24
N ILE A 304 29.70 8.57 -20.98
CA ILE A 304 28.86 9.73 -20.60
C ILE A 304 29.44 11.06 -21.14
N THR A 305 30.75 11.08 -21.44
CA THR A 305 31.48 12.20 -22.00
C THR A 305 31.26 12.46 -23.49
N LYS A 306 30.53 11.59 -24.21
CA LYS A 306 30.20 11.75 -25.64
C LYS A 306 28.75 12.21 -25.87
N ALA A 307 28.17 12.99 -24.97
CA ALA A 307 26.88 13.63 -25.24
C ALA A 307 27.02 14.61 -26.42
N ASN A 308 26.24 14.41 -27.48
CA ASN A 308 26.16 15.30 -28.63
C ASN A 308 24.69 15.59 -28.94
N PHE A 309 24.20 16.73 -28.46
CA PHE A 309 22.80 17.12 -28.63
C PHE A 309 22.37 17.36 -30.08
N ALA A 310 23.31 17.41 -31.04
CA ALA A 310 23.01 17.48 -32.46
C ALA A 310 22.70 16.11 -33.10
N VAL A 311 23.08 15.00 -32.46
CA VAL A 311 22.94 13.64 -33.00
C VAL A 311 22.10 12.78 -32.04
N TRP A 312 20.97 12.28 -32.53
CA TRP A 312 20.03 11.44 -31.76
C TRP A 312 19.88 10.08 -32.44
N GLN A 313 20.96 9.31 -32.46
CA GLN A 313 21.01 7.92 -32.97
C GLN A 313 21.20 6.93 -31.82
N GLU A 314 20.84 5.65 -32.03
CA GLU A 314 20.76 4.61 -31.00
C GLU A 314 21.98 4.55 -30.08
N ASP A 315 23.20 4.76 -30.60
CA ASP A 315 24.45 4.67 -29.83
C ASP A 315 24.70 5.85 -28.86
N ILE A 316 24.01 7.00 -29.03
CA ILE A 316 24.29 8.25 -28.30
C ILE A 316 23.04 8.79 -27.56
N ILE A 317 21.84 8.30 -27.88
CA ILE A 317 20.57 8.77 -27.29
C ILE A 317 20.60 8.68 -25.75
N ASP A 318 21.04 7.57 -25.18
CA ASP A 318 21.04 7.40 -23.72
C ASP A 318 21.96 8.41 -23.02
N ASN A 319 23.14 8.67 -23.60
CA ASN A 319 24.07 9.68 -23.09
C ASN A 319 23.48 11.09 -23.16
N ASN A 320 22.77 11.42 -24.24
CA ASN A 320 22.08 12.70 -24.39
C ASN A 320 20.95 12.87 -23.35
N ILE A 321 20.14 11.84 -23.14
CA ILE A 321 19.06 11.83 -22.14
C ILE A 321 19.64 12.01 -20.74
N HIS A 322 20.68 11.25 -20.38
CA HIS A 322 21.35 11.38 -19.09
C HIS A 322 21.93 12.79 -18.89
N ALA A 323 22.57 13.37 -19.91
CA ALA A 323 23.10 14.73 -19.82
C ALA A 323 22.00 15.78 -19.60
N ILE A 324 20.86 15.66 -20.28
CA ILE A 324 19.71 16.56 -20.08
C ILE A 324 19.15 16.43 -18.66
N ILE A 325 18.98 15.21 -18.15
CA ILE A 325 18.52 14.97 -16.78
C ILE A 325 19.48 15.60 -15.79
N CYS A 326 20.79 15.45 -16.00
CA CYS A 326 21.80 16.04 -15.11
C CYS A 326 21.77 17.58 -15.12
N VAL A 327 21.71 18.20 -16.30
CA VAL A 327 21.64 19.67 -16.42
C VAL A 327 20.35 20.22 -15.80
N THR A 328 19.21 19.56 -16.03
CA THR A 328 17.92 19.99 -15.47
C THR A 328 17.89 19.84 -13.95
N LEU A 329 18.38 18.74 -13.39
CA LEU A 329 18.49 18.57 -11.94
C LEU A 329 19.46 19.58 -11.30
N MET A 330 20.60 19.85 -11.94
CA MET A 330 21.59 20.80 -11.44
C MET A 330 21.06 22.23 -11.46
N THR A 331 20.40 22.65 -12.55
CA THR A 331 19.81 23.99 -12.66
C THR A 331 18.71 24.19 -11.61
N LEU A 332 17.82 23.21 -11.43
CA LEU A 332 16.81 23.24 -10.36
C LEU A 332 17.46 23.29 -8.98
N ALA A 333 18.51 22.51 -8.73
CA ALA A 333 19.22 22.52 -7.44
C ALA A 333 19.79 23.91 -7.12
N ILE A 334 20.39 24.59 -8.10
CA ILE A 334 20.92 25.95 -7.96
C ILE A 334 19.81 26.96 -7.70
N ILE A 335 18.69 26.90 -8.44
CA ILE A 335 17.54 27.80 -8.25
C ILE A 335 17.02 27.67 -6.80
N PHE A 336 16.80 26.44 -6.33
CA PHE A 336 16.33 26.20 -4.97
C PHE A 336 17.35 26.63 -3.90
N LEU A 337 18.65 26.52 -4.18
CA LEU A 337 19.71 26.99 -3.30
C LEU A 337 19.64 28.51 -3.14
N VAL A 338 19.61 29.24 -4.25
CA VAL A 338 19.60 30.72 -4.27
C VAL A 338 18.33 31.25 -3.59
N VAL A 339 17.15 30.75 -3.97
CA VAL A 339 15.87 31.16 -3.36
C VAL A 339 15.81 30.78 -1.88
N GLY A 340 16.33 29.60 -1.53
CA GLY A 340 16.41 29.11 -0.15
C GLY A 340 17.28 29.98 0.74
N LEU A 341 18.46 30.38 0.25
CA LEU A 341 19.38 31.29 0.94
C LEU A 341 18.79 32.69 1.10
N MET A 342 18.20 33.26 0.06
CA MET A 342 17.56 34.58 0.13
C MET A 342 16.46 34.64 1.19
N ARG A 343 15.60 33.62 1.24
CA ARG A 343 14.55 33.51 2.29
C ARG A 343 15.14 33.33 3.69
N TYR A 344 16.21 32.54 3.83
CA TYR A 344 16.88 32.35 5.10
C TYR A 344 17.48 33.67 5.63
N LEU A 345 18.16 34.42 4.76
CA LEU A 345 18.73 35.73 5.10
C LEU A 345 17.66 36.77 5.45
N LYS A 346 16.54 36.80 4.73
CA LYS A 346 15.41 37.70 5.03
C LYS A 346 14.80 37.45 6.41
N MET A 347 14.55 36.19 6.76
CA MET A 347 14.06 35.80 8.09
C MET A 347 15.04 36.18 9.21
N LYS A 348 16.34 35.97 8.98
CA LYS A 348 17.39 36.32 9.96
C LYS A 348 17.51 37.83 10.17
N ARG A 349 17.27 38.65 9.14
CA ARG A 349 17.21 40.12 9.25
C ARG A 349 15.99 40.58 10.03
N GLN A 350 14.82 39.96 9.80
CA GLN A 350 13.58 40.30 10.51
C GLN A 350 13.57 39.90 11.99
N ASN A 351 14.27 38.83 12.39
CA ASN A 351 14.39 38.44 13.80
C ASN A 351 15.45 39.23 14.59
N LYS A 352 16.23 40.09 13.91
CA LYS A 352 17.26 40.95 14.53
C LYS A 352 16.81 42.41 14.69
N ALA A 353 15.72 42.80 14.03
CA ALA A 353 15.02 44.07 14.22
C ALA A 353 13.85 43.82 15.18
#